data_AF-A0A1H3JSB7-F1
#
_entry.id   AF-A0A1H3JSB7-F1
#
_cell.length_a   1.000
_cell.length_b   1.000
_cell.length_c   1.000
_cell.angle_alpha   90.00
_cell.angle_beta   90.00
_cell.angle_gamma   90.00
#
_symmetry.space_group_name_H-M   'P 1'
#
loop_
_entity.id
_entity.type
_entity.pdbx_description
1 polymer ?
#
loop_
_entity_poly.entity_id
_entity_poly.type
_entity_poly.pdbx_seq_one_letter_code
_entity_poly.pdbx_strand_id
1 'polypeptide(L)'
;MKIQKITLKDIEFVKVDGEFEQRFVNEQEYPAFLTNYALKKGKEEGIIESSIISDLLKFQALEGIDKGNSSDLSAFEKIDQTSIQRIIYLALKGANPKVDLSFDEFLRKYHDSLAESMELYAKLVIDVISQDPNKFAAEFQKNTSTGSKGEKK
;
A
#
# COMPACT_ATOMS: atom_id res chain seq x y z
N MET A 1 13.44 -4.71 8.12
CA MET A 1 12.66 -4.43 6.89
C MET A 1 12.45 -5.73 6.15
N LYS A 2 11.22 -6.24 6.11
CA LYS A 2 10.87 -7.43 5.34
C LYS A 2 10.39 -6.99 3.97
N ILE A 3 10.88 -7.64 2.91
CA ILE A 3 10.47 -7.34 1.55
C ILE A 3 9.28 -8.22 1.23
N GLN A 4 8.14 -7.60 0.94
CA GLN A 4 6.95 -8.30 0.47
C GLN A 4 7.00 -8.45 -1.05
N LYS A 5 6.08 -9.24 -1.61
CA LYS A 5 5.98 -9.47 -3.04
C LYS A 5 4.60 -9.05 -3.54
N ILE A 6 4.56 -8.53 -4.76
CA ILE A 6 3.34 -8.27 -5.53
C ILE A 6 3.47 -9.03 -6.85
N THR A 7 2.42 -9.73 -7.25
CA THR A 7 2.36 -10.37 -8.55
C THR A 7 1.49 -9.53 -9.49
N LEU A 8 2.05 -9.16 -10.64
CA LEU A 8 1.35 -8.47 -11.71
C LEU A 8 1.21 -9.41 -12.89
N LYS A 9 0.01 -9.48 -13.49
CA LYS A 9 -0.30 -10.36 -14.61
C LYS A 9 -1.33 -9.71 -15.53
N ASP A 10 -1.27 -10.00 -16.81
CA ASP A 10 -2.25 -9.52 -17.80
C ASP A 10 -3.42 -10.51 -17.89
N ILE A 11 -4.60 -10.00 -18.26
CA ILE A 11 -5.76 -10.82 -18.62
C ILE A 11 -5.86 -10.94 -20.13
N GLU A 12 -5.91 -12.17 -20.62
CA GLU A 12 -6.29 -12.49 -21.99
C GLU A 12 -7.59 -13.30 -22.03
N PHE A 13 -8.41 -13.05 -23.05
CA PHE A 13 -9.61 -13.83 -23.34
C PHE A 13 -9.34 -14.67 -24.58
N VAL A 14 -9.25 -15.99 -24.40
CA VAL A 14 -8.99 -16.93 -25.49
C VAL A 14 -10.24 -17.74 -25.79
N LYS A 15 -10.45 -18.06 -27.07
CA LYS A 15 -11.59 -18.88 -27.50
C LYS A 15 -11.21 -20.36 -27.44
N VAL A 16 -11.91 -21.13 -26.62
CA VAL A 16 -11.73 -22.58 -26.46
C VAL A 16 -13.08 -23.25 -26.64
N ASP A 17 -13.16 -24.21 -27.56
CA ASP A 17 -14.38 -24.98 -27.86
C ASP A 17 -15.66 -24.15 -28.11
N GLY A 18 -15.49 -22.92 -28.62
CA GLY A 18 -16.61 -22.02 -28.93
C GLY A 18 -16.89 -20.96 -27.86
N GLU A 19 -16.35 -21.11 -26.65
CA GLU A 19 -16.53 -20.20 -25.52
C GLU A 19 -15.28 -19.35 -25.25
N PHE A 20 -15.45 -18.19 -24.60
CA PHE A 20 -14.32 -17.36 -24.17
C PHE A 20 -13.90 -17.75 -22.74
N GLU A 21 -12.63 -18.12 -22.58
CA GLU A 21 -12.00 -18.36 -21.29
C GLU A 21 -11.09 -17.18 -20.92
N GLN A 22 -11.15 -16.75 -19.66
CA GLN A 22 -10.19 -15.81 -19.09
C GLN A 22 -8.92 -16.54 -18.67
N ARG A 23 -7.75 -16.05 -19.10
CA ARG A 23 -6.44 -16.57 -18.68
C ARG A 23 -5.56 -15.44 -18.18
N PHE A 24 -4.75 -15.74 -17.16
CA PHE A 24 -3.68 -14.86 -16.72
C PHE A 24 -2.39 -15.19 -17.47
N VAL A 25 -1.74 -14.18 -18.03
CA VAL A 25 -0.49 -14.29 -18.78
C VAL A 25 0.51 -13.23 -18.31
N ASN A 26 1.77 -13.34 -18.74
CA ASN A 26 2.84 -12.40 -18.40
C ASN A 26 3.00 -12.16 -16.89
N GLU A 27 2.88 -13.22 -16.09
CA GLU A 27 3.00 -13.14 -14.64
C GLU A 27 4.41 -12.76 -14.21
N GLN A 28 4.53 -11.71 -13.40
CA GLN A 28 5.80 -11.21 -12.90
C GLN A 28 5.70 -10.78 -11.44
N GLU A 29 6.65 -11.25 -10.63
CA GLU A 29 6.80 -10.86 -9.24
C GLU A 29 7.64 -9.58 -9.11
N TYR A 30 7.19 -8.66 -8.25
CA TYR A 30 7.87 -7.43 -7.92
C TYR A 30 8.10 -7.33 -6.40
N PRO A 31 9.26 -6.82 -5.95
CA PRO A 31 9.44 -6.48 -4.55
C PRO A 31 8.49 -5.34 -4.16
N ALA A 32 8.01 -5.35 -2.93
CA ALA A 32 7.11 -4.33 -2.40
C ALA A 32 7.48 -4.01 -0.95
N PHE A 33 7.65 -2.73 -0.66
CA PHE A 33 7.84 -2.24 0.70
C PHE A 33 7.43 -0.78 0.80
N LEU A 34 6.88 -0.40 1.96
CA LEU A 34 6.57 1.00 2.23
C LEU A 34 7.78 1.73 2.80
N THR A 35 7.92 2.99 2.40
CA THR A 35 8.89 3.93 2.96
C THR A 35 8.20 5.25 3.27
N ASN A 36 8.75 6.01 4.21
CA ASN A 36 8.31 7.38 4.49
C ASN A 36 8.32 8.26 3.22
N TYR A 37 9.31 8.05 2.35
CA TYR A 37 9.40 8.75 1.07
C TYR A 37 8.25 8.40 0.12
N ALA A 38 7.94 7.12 -0.07
CA ALA A 38 6.86 6.67 -0.95
C ALA A 38 5.49 7.16 -0.47
N LEU A 39 5.23 7.13 0.84
CA LEU A 39 3.99 7.66 1.41
C LEU A 39 3.87 9.18 1.26
N LYS A 40 4.97 9.92 1.50
CA LYS A 40 4.99 11.38 1.28
C LYS A 40 4.69 11.71 -0.18
N LYS A 41 5.42 11.10 -1.11
CA LYS A 41 5.26 11.34 -2.54
C LYS A 41 3.85 10.95 -3.01
N GLY A 42 3.33 9.83 -2.52
CA GLY A 42 1.95 9.41 -2.77
C GLY A 42 0.90 10.42 -2.31
N LYS A 43 1.13 11.10 -1.19
CA LYS A 43 0.27 12.20 -0.72
C LYS A 43 0.39 13.43 -1.64
N GLU A 44 1.60 13.82 -2.01
CA GLU A 44 1.86 14.98 -2.89
C GLU A 44 1.26 14.80 -4.28
N GLU A 45 1.27 13.56 -4.80
CA GLU A 45 0.70 13.19 -6.10
C GLU A 45 -0.81 12.90 -6.04
N GLY A 46 -1.44 13.01 -4.86
CA GLY A 46 -2.87 12.75 -4.68
C GLY A 46 -3.27 11.26 -4.79
N ILE A 47 -2.30 10.35 -4.75
CA ILE A 47 -2.52 8.89 -4.77
C ILE A 47 -3.15 8.43 -3.44
N ILE A 48 -2.73 9.01 -2.32
CA ILE A 48 -3.30 8.73 -0.99
C ILE A 48 -3.70 10.01 -0.27
N GLU A 49 -4.70 9.89 0.59
CA GLU A 49 -5.21 10.99 1.39
C GLU A 49 -4.64 10.98 2.81
N SER A 50 -4.74 12.14 3.48
CA SER A 50 -4.34 12.29 4.89
C SER A 50 -5.18 11.41 5.83
N SER A 51 -6.39 11.01 5.43
CA SER A 51 -7.26 10.08 6.14
C SER A 51 -6.64 8.69 6.26
N ILE A 52 -6.25 8.09 5.12
CA ILE A 52 -5.55 6.79 5.04
C ILE A 52 -4.31 6.79 5.94
N ILE A 53 -3.55 7.88 5.86
CA ILE A 53 -2.36 8.12 6.67
C ILE A 53 -2.67 8.19 8.17
N SER A 54 -3.73 8.90 8.54
CA SER A 54 -4.14 9.03 9.94
C SER A 54 -4.58 7.69 10.50
N ASP A 55 -5.22 6.87 9.67
CA ASP A 55 -5.60 5.51 10.04
C ASP A 55 -4.35 4.65 10.25
N LEU A 56 -3.34 4.72 9.35
CA LEU A 56 -2.02 4.08 9.56
C LEU A 56 -1.41 4.40 10.93
N LEU A 57 -1.42 5.67 11.35
CA LEU A 57 -0.87 6.09 12.64
C LEU A 57 -1.70 5.62 13.85
N LYS A 58 -3.02 5.48 13.71
CA LYS A 58 -3.86 4.89 14.77
C LYS A 58 -3.49 3.43 15.01
N PHE A 59 -3.15 2.67 13.98
CA PHE A 59 -2.72 1.28 14.13
C PHE A 59 -1.40 1.15 14.89
N GLN A 60 -0.44 2.05 14.65
CA GLN A 60 0.79 2.10 15.45
C GLN A 60 0.49 2.30 16.95
N ALA A 61 -0.46 3.19 17.27
CA ALA A 61 -0.85 3.43 18.66
C ALA A 61 -1.50 2.19 19.30
N LEU A 62 -2.19 1.35 18.52
CA LEU A 62 -2.77 0.08 18.96
C LEU A 62 -1.69 -1.01 19.13
N GLU A 63 -0.72 -1.10 18.24
CA GLU A 63 0.40 -2.07 18.33
C GLU A 63 1.27 -1.83 19.58
N GLY A 64 1.34 -0.57 20.05
CA GLY A 64 1.98 -0.21 21.32
C GLY A 64 1.22 -0.66 22.58
N ILE A 65 -0.06 -1.04 22.45
CA ILE A 65 -0.96 -1.34 23.58
C ILE A 65 -1.12 -2.84 23.83
N ASP A 66 -0.83 -3.72 22.87
CA ASP A 66 -1.11 -5.16 23.02
C ASP A 66 0.05 -6.07 22.57
N LYS A 67 0.77 -6.65 23.54
CA LYS A 67 1.75 -7.73 23.33
C LYS A 67 1.13 -9.14 23.48
N GLY A 68 -0.20 -9.26 23.36
CA GLY A 68 -0.91 -10.49 23.67
C GLY A 68 -1.55 -11.23 22.49
N ASN A 69 -2.07 -10.53 21.48
CA ASN A 69 -2.90 -11.17 20.47
C ASN A 69 -2.52 -10.72 19.06
N SER A 70 -2.50 -11.70 18.15
CA SER A 70 -2.40 -11.54 16.70
C SER A 70 -3.16 -10.29 16.26
N SER A 71 -2.46 -9.41 15.56
CA SER A 71 -2.93 -8.17 14.93
C SER A 71 -4.43 -8.21 14.65
N ASP A 72 -5.20 -7.43 15.41
CA ASP A 72 -6.65 -7.36 15.27
C ASP A 72 -6.99 -6.76 13.89
N LEU A 73 -7.10 -7.64 12.89
CA LEU A 73 -7.36 -7.27 11.49
C LEU A 73 -8.73 -6.59 11.33
N SER A 74 -9.61 -6.67 12.33
CA SER A 74 -10.91 -5.99 12.35
C SER A 74 -10.75 -4.47 12.25
N ALA A 75 -9.63 -3.93 12.72
CA ALA A 75 -9.36 -2.51 12.64
C ALA A 75 -9.09 -2.07 11.17
N PHE A 76 -8.71 -2.99 10.27
CA PHE A 76 -8.55 -2.74 8.83
C PHE A 76 -9.84 -2.94 8.01
N GLU A 77 -10.90 -3.54 8.57
CA GLU A 77 -12.16 -3.81 7.85
C GLU A 77 -12.89 -2.54 7.41
N LYS A 78 -12.57 -1.38 8.02
CA LYS A 78 -13.16 -0.09 7.68
C LYS A 78 -12.49 0.59 6.49
N ILE A 79 -11.37 0.05 6.00
CA ILE A 79 -10.61 0.61 4.90
C ILE A 79 -11.19 0.09 3.59
N ASP A 80 -11.52 0.99 2.67
CA ASP A 80 -12.03 0.60 1.37
C ASP A 80 -10.92 -0.06 0.52
N GLN A 81 -11.35 -0.92 -0.41
CA GLN A 81 -10.45 -1.67 -1.29
C GLN A 81 -9.53 -0.76 -2.12
N THR A 82 -10.00 0.42 -2.54
CA THR A 82 -9.20 1.34 -3.34
C THR A 82 -8.05 1.91 -2.51
N SER A 83 -8.31 2.25 -1.26
CA SER A 83 -7.28 2.69 -0.31
C SER A 83 -6.22 1.62 -0.06
N ILE A 84 -6.62 0.36 0.09
CA ILE A 84 -5.72 -0.79 0.20
C ILE A 84 -4.82 -0.88 -1.05
N GLN A 85 -5.43 -0.87 -2.24
CA GLN A 85 -4.71 -0.98 -3.51
C GLN A 85 -3.76 0.20 -3.75
N ARG A 86 -4.13 1.42 -3.34
CA ARG A 86 -3.27 2.62 -3.42
C ARG A 86 -2.01 2.45 -2.58
N ILE A 87 -2.12 1.90 -1.38
CA ILE A 87 -0.97 1.65 -0.51
C ILE A 87 -0.07 0.55 -1.09
N ILE A 88 -0.65 -0.52 -1.62
CA ILE A 88 0.11 -1.59 -2.30
C ILE A 88 0.84 -1.03 -3.53
N TYR A 89 0.19 -0.19 -4.31
CA TYR A 89 0.81 0.51 -5.45
C TYR A 89 1.95 1.44 -5.03
N LEU A 90 1.83 2.16 -3.91
CA LEU A 90 2.93 2.95 -3.37
C LEU A 90 4.09 2.08 -2.90
N ALA A 91 3.81 0.91 -2.32
CA ALA A 91 4.85 -0.05 -1.95
C ALA A 91 5.59 -0.60 -3.18
N LEU A 92 4.87 -0.84 -4.28
CA LEU A 92 5.46 -1.19 -5.57
C LEU A 92 6.37 -0.07 -6.09
N LYS A 93 5.87 1.17 -6.19
CA LYS A 93 6.67 2.30 -6.70
C LYS A 93 7.86 2.63 -5.81
N GLY A 94 7.71 2.51 -4.50
CA GLY A 94 8.78 2.71 -3.53
C GLY A 94 9.92 1.72 -3.70
N ALA A 95 9.60 0.45 -4.00
CA ALA A 95 10.57 -0.61 -4.20
C ALA A 95 11.15 -0.67 -5.62
N ASN A 96 10.43 -0.12 -6.60
CA ASN A 96 10.75 -0.26 -8.02
C ASN A 96 10.74 1.10 -8.74
N PRO A 97 11.76 1.95 -8.56
CA PRO A 97 11.77 3.29 -9.15
C PRO A 97 11.81 3.31 -10.69
N LYS A 98 12.13 2.17 -11.33
CA LYS A 98 12.12 2.00 -12.79
C LYS A 98 10.77 1.52 -13.33
N VAL A 99 9.85 1.08 -12.47
CA VAL A 99 8.52 0.65 -12.89
C VAL A 99 7.69 1.89 -13.15
N ASP A 100 7.47 2.16 -14.42
CA ASP A 100 6.61 3.24 -14.90
C ASP A 100 5.22 2.69 -15.19
N LEU A 101 4.43 2.57 -14.12
CA LEU A 101 3.01 2.23 -14.18
C LEU A 101 2.22 3.35 -13.51
N SER A 102 1.12 3.77 -14.13
CA SER A 102 0.07 4.53 -13.47
C SER A 102 -0.72 3.65 -12.49
N PHE A 103 -1.53 4.28 -11.64
CA PHE A 103 -2.40 3.52 -10.73
C PHE A 103 -3.43 2.68 -11.50
N ASP A 104 -3.99 3.20 -12.59
CA ASP A 104 -4.95 2.47 -13.42
C ASP A 104 -4.30 1.28 -14.13
N GLU A 105 -3.08 1.44 -14.65
CA GLU A 105 -2.33 0.32 -15.25
C GLU A 105 -1.95 -0.74 -14.21
N PHE A 106 -1.63 -0.32 -12.99
CA PHE A 106 -1.43 -1.22 -11.87
C PHE A 106 -2.72 -2.01 -11.57
N LEU A 107 -3.88 -1.37 -11.46
CA LEU A 107 -5.16 -2.06 -11.20
C LEU A 107 -5.54 -3.05 -12.31
N ARG A 108 -5.16 -2.75 -13.56
CA ARG A 108 -5.36 -3.67 -14.69
C ARG A 108 -4.48 -4.90 -14.66
N LYS A 109 -3.40 -4.88 -13.87
CA LYS A 109 -2.44 -6.00 -13.75
C LYS A 109 -2.49 -6.68 -12.38
N TYR A 110 -3.04 -6.01 -11.38
CA TYR A 110 -3.15 -6.47 -10.01
C TYR A 110 -4.50 -7.15 -9.79
N HIS A 111 -4.47 -8.48 -9.77
CA HIS A 111 -5.68 -9.31 -9.74
C HIS A 111 -5.78 -10.18 -8.48
N ASP A 112 -5.06 -9.83 -7.43
CA ASP A 112 -5.20 -10.48 -6.13
C ASP A 112 -6.60 -10.21 -5.57
N SER A 113 -7.14 -11.19 -4.86
CA SER A 113 -8.42 -11.07 -4.19
C SER A 113 -8.38 -9.98 -3.12
N LEU A 114 -9.56 -9.54 -2.66
CA LEU A 114 -9.66 -8.59 -1.55
C LEU A 114 -8.95 -9.11 -0.30
N ALA A 115 -9.11 -10.40 0.02
CA ALA A 115 -8.50 -11.03 1.19
C ALA A 115 -6.95 -11.02 1.10
N GLU A 116 -6.39 -11.41 -0.05
CA GLU A 116 -4.94 -11.35 -0.30
C GLU A 116 -4.42 -9.91 -0.24
N SER A 117 -5.19 -8.96 -0.80
CA SER A 117 -4.84 -7.53 -0.77
C SER A 117 -4.83 -6.98 0.65
N MET A 118 -5.82 -7.33 1.47
CA MET A 118 -5.87 -6.96 2.89
C MET A 118 -4.67 -7.53 3.66
N GLU A 119 -4.33 -8.79 3.42
CA GLU A 119 -3.20 -9.44 4.08
C GLU A 119 -1.87 -8.77 3.70
N LEU A 120 -1.66 -8.50 2.41
CA LEU A 120 -0.47 -7.81 1.93
C LEU A 120 -0.38 -6.39 2.48
N TYR A 121 -1.49 -5.65 2.48
CA TYR A 121 -1.56 -4.32 3.07
C TYR A 121 -1.20 -4.34 4.56
N ALA A 122 -1.79 -5.25 5.35
CA ALA A 122 -1.46 -5.37 6.77
C ALA A 122 0.03 -5.64 6.99
N LYS A 123 0.62 -6.55 6.21
CA LYS A 123 2.07 -6.83 6.27
C LYS A 123 2.91 -5.59 5.95
N LEU A 124 2.59 -4.88 4.87
CA LEU A 124 3.31 -3.66 4.46
C LEU A 124 3.25 -2.57 5.54
N VAL A 125 2.10 -2.41 6.19
CA VAL A 125 1.87 -1.43 7.24
C VAL A 125 2.62 -1.80 8.52
N ILE A 126 2.50 -3.05 8.97
CA ILE A 126 3.25 -3.55 10.13
C ILE A 126 4.75 -3.40 9.86
N ASP A 127 5.25 -3.82 8.70
CA ASP A 127 6.68 -3.76 8.38
C ASP A 127 7.26 -2.34 8.38
N VAL A 128 6.46 -1.31 8.05
CA VAL A 128 6.92 0.09 8.09
C VAL A 128 6.83 0.68 9.50
N ILE A 129 5.82 0.31 10.28
CA ILE A 129 5.66 0.75 11.67
C ILE A 129 6.72 0.09 12.57
N SER A 130 6.91 -1.23 12.48
CA SER A 130 7.81 -1.99 13.35
C SER A 130 9.30 -1.72 13.09
N GLN A 131 9.67 -1.01 12.02
CA GLN A 131 11.06 -0.65 11.74
C GLN A 131 11.67 0.28 12.80
N ASP A 132 10.90 1.29 13.24
CA ASP A 132 11.19 2.15 14.39
C ASP A 132 9.92 2.98 14.64
N PRO A 133 8.99 2.55 15.50
CA PRO A 133 7.68 3.19 15.64
C PRO A 133 7.79 4.69 15.94
N ASN A 134 8.68 5.05 16.87
CA ASN A 134 8.84 6.45 17.29
C ASN A 134 9.43 7.32 16.17
N LYS A 135 10.34 6.78 15.35
CA LYS A 135 10.86 7.50 14.19
C LYS A 135 9.89 7.49 13.02
N PHE A 136 9.11 6.44 12.79
CA PHE A 136 8.09 6.42 11.75
C PHE A 136 7.12 7.57 11.97
N ALA A 137 6.44 7.64 13.13
CA ALA A 137 5.51 8.73 13.42
C ALA A 137 6.17 10.12 13.35
N ALA A 138 7.36 10.29 13.94
CA ALA A 138 8.04 11.59 13.98
C ALA A 138 8.55 12.06 12.61
N GLU A 139 9.22 11.18 11.85
CA GLU A 139 9.69 11.48 10.51
C GLU A 139 8.52 11.65 9.56
N PHE A 140 7.49 10.84 9.70
CA PHE A 140 6.30 10.92 8.89
C PHE A 140 5.56 12.25 9.14
N GLN A 141 5.34 12.65 10.39
CA GLN A 141 4.79 13.97 10.70
C GLN A 141 5.67 15.07 10.13
N LYS A 142 6.99 15.05 10.37
CA LYS A 142 7.92 16.05 9.84
C LYS A 142 7.87 16.14 8.30
N ASN A 143 7.76 15.01 7.63
CA ASN A 143 7.80 14.90 6.18
C ASN A 143 6.45 15.22 5.51
N THR A 144 5.33 15.11 6.24
CA THR A 144 3.98 15.39 5.75
C THR A 144 3.35 16.69 6.25
N SER A 145 3.99 17.38 7.21
CA SER A 145 3.57 18.67 7.79
C SER A 145 4.02 19.91 6.99
N THR A 146 4.65 19.76 5.83
CA THR A 146 5.01 20.89 4.98
C THR A 146 3.78 21.39 4.22
N GLY A 147 2.95 22.16 4.94
CA GLY A 147 1.82 22.94 4.42
C GLY A 147 1.47 24.16 5.29
N SER A 148 2.28 24.50 6.30
CA SER A 148 2.05 25.70 7.13
C SER A 148 3.38 26.29 7.60
N LYS A 149 4.04 27.01 6.70
CA LYS A 149 5.02 28.04 7.07
C LYS A 149 4.71 29.32 6.30
N GLY A 150 3.88 30.15 6.93
CA GLY A 150 4.00 31.61 6.92
C GLY A 150 3.53 32.38 5.68
N GLU A 151 2.24 32.72 5.64
CA GLU A 151 1.88 34.11 5.32
C GLU A 151 1.72 34.86 6.66
N LYS A 152 2.79 35.53 7.09
CA LYS A 152 2.64 36.71 7.93
C LYS A 152 2.47 37.90 6.98
N LYS A 153 1.26 38.45 6.91
CA LYS A 153 1.02 39.85 6.59
C LYS A 153 0.47 40.52 7.84
#